data_AF-A0A966GK67-F1
#
_entry.id   AF-A0A966GK67-F1
#
_cell.length_a   1.000
_cell.length_b   1.000
_cell.length_c   1.000
_cell.angle_alpha   90.00
_cell.angle_beta   90.00
_cell.angle_gamma   90.00
#
_symmetry.space_group_name_H-M   'P 1'
#
loop_
_entity.id
_entity.type
_entity.pdbx_description
1 polymer ?
#
loop_
_entity_poly.entity_id
_entity_poly.type
_entity_poly.pdbx_seq_one_letter_code
_entity_poly.pdbx_strand_id
1 'polypeptide(L)'
;MSIVTPIPPSVPLPARLALKIPVIGWIARDVLFGDKDNIWYALVILLTAFIYALATWGLPALVMTALSLVPLCFFMIVYFSKPW
;
A
#
# COMPACT_ATOMS: atom_id res chain seq x y z
N MET A 1 2.44 -19.62 -5.09
CA MET A 1 2.12 -19.58 -6.54
C MET A 1 1.39 -18.29 -6.83
N SER A 2 2.02 -17.32 -7.50
CA SER A 2 1.40 -16.03 -7.84
C SER A 2 1.82 -15.61 -9.25
N ILE A 3 0.94 -15.86 -10.21
CA ILE A 3 0.98 -15.23 -11.53
C ILE A 3 -0.45 -15.01 -12.10
N VAL A 4 -1.50 -15.57 -11.48
CA VAL A 4 -2.90 -15.39 -11.91
C VAL A 4 -3.90 -15.53 -10.74
N THR A 5 -3.74 -14.77 -9.64
CA THR A 5 -4.84 -14.62 -8.67
C THR A 5 -6.03 -13.96 -9.40
N PRO A 6 -7.09 -14.71 -9.74
CA PRO A 6 -8.15 -14.19 -10.59
C PRO A 6 -8.98 -13.20 -9.78
N ILE A 7 -9.19 -12.02 -10.33
CA ILE A 7 -10.06 -11.02 -9.70
C ILE A 7 -11.50 -11.54 -9.80
N PRO A 8 -12.22 -11.75 -8.68
CA PRO A 8 -13.57 -12.26 -8.73
C PRO A 8 -14.50 -11.29 -9.48
N PRO A 9 -15.49 -11.78 -10.26
CA PRO A 9 -16.42 -10.95 -11.02
C PRO A 9 -17.23 -9.97 -10.15
N SER A 10 -17.35 -10.23 -8.85
CA SER A 10 -18.14 -9.47 -7.88
C SER A 10 -17.52 -8.16 -7.38
N VAL A 11 -16.26 -7.85 -7.69
CA VAL A 11 -15.65 -6.58 -7.24
C VAL A 11 -16.24 -5.36 -7.96
N PRO A 12 -16.52 -4.25 -7.25
CA PRO A 12 -17.01 -3.03 -7.87
C PRO A 12 -15.97 -2.44 -8.84
N LEU A 13 -16.43 -1.81 -9.92
CA LEU A 13 -15.61 -1.24 -10.99
C LEU A 13 -14.41 -0.40 -10.51
N PRO A 14 -14.54 0.53 -9.54
CA PRO A 14 -13.40 1.31 -9.05
C PRO A 14 -12.32 0.45 -8.37
N ALA A 15 -12.72 -0.56 -7.59
CA ALA A 15 -11.77 -1.49 -6.97
C ALA A 15 -11.07 -2.34 -8.04
N ARG A 16 -11.78 -2.73 -9.10
CA ARG A 16 -11.21 -3.47 -10.22
C ARG A 16 -10.15 -2.67 -10.98
N LEU A 17 -10.34 -1.36 -11.15
CA LEU A 17 -9.36 -0.47 -11.76
C LEU A 17 -8.10 -0.35 -10.89
N ALA A 18 -8.25 -0.20 -9.57
CA ALA A 18 -7.12 -0.14 -8.64
C ALA A 18 -6.28 -1.44 -8.63
N LEU A 19 -6.92 -2.60 -8.74
CA LEU A 19 -6.24 -3.91 -8.81
C LEU A 19 -5.47 -4.13 -10.13
N LYS A 20 -5.72 -3.31 -11.16
CA LYS A 20 -5.02 -3.36 -12.46
C LYS A 20 -3.78 -2.48 -12.52
N ILE A 21 -3.46 -1.72 -11.47
CA ILE A 21 -2.25 -0.90 -11.42
C ILE A 21 -1.03 -1.84 -11.51
N PRO A 22 -0.11 -1.65 -12.46
CA PRO A 22 0.93 -2.65 -12.73
C PRO A 22 1.89 -2.87 -11.55
N VAL A 23 2.24 -1.79 -10.84
CA VAL A 23 3.22 -1.85 -9.74
C VAL A 23 2.55 -2.27 -8.42
N ILE A 24 1.45 -1.61 -8.03
CA ILE A 24 0.83 -1.82 -6.71
C ILE A 24 -0.30 -2.87 -6.78
N GLY A 25 -1.00 -2.94 -7.91
CA GLY A 25 -2.17 -3.79 -8.08
C GLY A 25 -1.85 -5.28 -8.11
N TRP A 26 -0.63 -5.68 -8.45
CA TRP A 26 -0.20 -7.08 -8.28
C TRP A 26 -0.10 -7.45 -6.79
N ILE A 27 0.64 -6.67 -5.99
CA ILE A 27 0.78 -6.91 -4.54
C ILE A 27 -0.59 -6.86 -3.85
N ALA A 28 -1.44 -5.90 -4.24
CA ALA A 28 -2.79 -5.79 -3.69
C ALA A 28 -3.66 -7.02 -3.98
N ARG A 29 -3.61 -7.57 -5.20
CA ARG A 29 -4.32 -8.82 -5.54
C ARG A 29 -3.83 -9.98 -4.71
N ASP A 30 -2.52 -10.02 -4.51
CA ASP A 30 -1.82 -11.06 -3.78
C ASP A 30 -2.11 -11.05 -2.29
N VAL A 31 -2.27 -9.88 -1.68
CA VAL A 31 -2.66 -9.74 -0.27
C VAL A 31 -4.15 -9.99 -0.06
N LEU A 32 -5.02 -9.60 -1.01
CA LEU A 32 -6.48 -9.69 -0.85
C LEU A 32 -7.06 -11.06 -1.22
N PHE A 33 -6.50 -11.72 -2.25
CA PHE A 33 -7.04 -12.96 -2.80
C PHE A 33 -6.06 -14.14 -2.73
N GLY A 34 -4.82 -13.90 -2.32
CA GLY A 34 -3.80 -14.94 -2.13
C GLY A 34 -3.77 -15.52 -0.72
N ASP A 35 -2.67 -16.19 -0.39
CA ASP A 35 -2.46 -16.78 0.93
C ASP A 35 -2.36 -15.74 2.04
N LYS A 36 -2.77 -16.12 3.25
CA LYS A 36 -2.75 -15.21 4.42
C LYS A 36 -1.34 -14.73 4.76
N ASP A 37 -0.32 -15.52 4.45
CA ASP A 37 1.09 -15.18 4.71
C ASP A 37 1.62 -14.10 3.76
N ASN A 38 0.91 -13.80 2.67
CA ASN A 38 1.33 -12.82 1.68
C ASN A 38 1.39 -11.39 2.23
N ILE A 39 0.66 -11.12 3.32
CA ILE A 39 0.76 -9.85 4.05
C ILE A 39 2.18 -9.63 4.61
N TRP A 40 2.83 -10.68 5.11
CA TRP A 40 4.17 -10.58 5.68
C TRP A 40 5.19 -10.27 4.60
N TYR A 41 5.07 -10.92 3.44
CA TYR A 41 5.92 -10.62 2.28
C TYR A 41 5.72 -9.19 1.78
N ALA A 42 4.47 -8.70 1.71
CA ALA A 42 4.20 -7.31 1.32
C ALA A 42 4.83 -6.29 2.30
N LEU A 43 4.75 -6.55 3.61
CA LEU A 43 5.38 -5.70 4.62
C LEU A 43 6.91 -5.69 4.50
N VAL A 44 7.53 -6.86 4.29
CA VAL A 44 8.98 -6.96 4.08
C VAL A 44 9.40 -6.21 2.82
N ILE A 45 8.67 -6.35 1.71
CA ILE A 45 8.95 -5.62 0.46
C ILE A 45 8.88 -4.10 0.69
N LEU A 46 7.86 -3.62 1.39
CA LEU A 46 7.70 -2.20 1.71
C LEU A 46 8.87 -1.71 2.57
N LEU A 47 9.24 -2.45 3.61
CA LEU A 47 10.38 -2.14 4.46
C LEU A 47 11.68 -2.10 3.67
N THR A 48 11.92 -3.08 2.78
CA THR A 48 13.11 -3.12 1.92
C THR A 48 13.14 -1.92 0.97
N ALA A 49 12.02 -1.57 0.34
CA ALA A 49 11.93 -0.41 -0.53
C ALA A 49 12.23 0.90 0.23
N PHE A 50 11.76 1.01 1.48
CA PHE A 50 12.06 2.15 2.33
C PHE A 50 13.55 2.22 2.70
N ILE A 51 14.16 1.11 3.14
CA ILE A 51 15.60 1.06 3.42
C ILE A 51 16.41 1.41 2.17
N TYR A 52 15.98 0.96 0.99
CA TYR A 52 16.64 1.30 -0.27
C TYR A 52 16.55 2.79 -0.60
N ALA A 53 15.40 3.42 -0.35
CA ALA A 53 15.23 4.86 -0.48
C ALA A 53 16.17 5.62 0.47
N LEU A 54 16.31 5.15 1.71
CA LEU A 54 17.26 5.71 2.67
C LEU A 54 18.72 5.53 2.22
N ALA A 55 19.07 4.37 1.68
CA ALA A 55 20.42 4.12 1.18
C ALA A 55 20.77 4.97 -0.05
N THR A 56 19.79 5.26 -0.89
CA THR A 56 19.98 6.02 -2.14
C THR A 56 20.01 7.53 -1.91
N TRP A 57 19.13 8.05 -1.03
CA TRP A 57 18.95 9.49 -0.85
C TRP A 57 19.23 10.00 0.57
N GLY A 58 19.35 9.13 1.58
CA GLY A 58 19.64 9.53 2.96
C GLY A 58 18.51 10.34 3.59
N LEU A 59 18.86 11.49 4.17
CA LEU A 59 17.95 12.38 4.91
C LEU A 59 16.73 12.84 4.07
N PRO A 60 16.87 13.24 2.79
CA PRO A 60 15.73 13.54 1.93
C PRO A 60 14.62 12.48 1.93
N ALA A 61 14.95 11.18 1.92
CA ALA A 61 13.95 10.13 1.94
C ALA A 61 13.15 10.13 3.26
N LEU A 62 13.80 10.40 4.40
CA LEU A 62 13.11 10.56 5.70
C LEU A 62 12.19 11.78 5.70
N VAL A 63 12.66 12.92 5.17
CA VAL A 63 11.89 14.16 5.12
C VAL A 63 10.66 13.98 4.22
N MET A 64 10.80 13.35 3.06
CA MET A 64 9.69 13.08 2.15
C MET A 64 8.68 12.11 2.74
N THR A 65 9.12 11.07 3.47
CA THR A 65 8.23 10.16 4.19
C THR A 65 7.46 10.89 5.29
N ALA A 66 8.12 11.73 6.08
CA ALA A 66 7.46 12.55 7.10
C ALA A 66 6.45 13.53 6.47
N LEU A 67 6.82 14.18 5.37
CA LEU A 67 5.93 15.09 4.64
C LEU A 67 4.70 14.37 4.07
N SER A 68 4.88 13.15 3.57
CA SER A 68 3.78 12.32 3.05
C SER A 68 2.79 11.89 4.15
N LEU A 69 3.22 11.86 5.42
CA LEU A 69 2.35 11.57 6.57
C LEU A 69 1.53 12.79 7.02
N VAL A 70 1.88 14.02 6.61
CA VAL A 70 1.14 15.24 6.98
C VAL A 70 -0.36 15.18 6.59
N PRO A 71 -0.75 14.85 5.34
CA PRO A 71 -2.16 14.72 4.99
C PRO A 71 -2.85 13.60 5.78
N LEU A 72 -2.13 12.54 6.17
CA LEU A 72 -2.68 11.48 7.01
C LEU A 72 -2.98 12.00 8.41
N CYS A 73 -2.08 12.80 9.02
CA CYS A 73 -2.32 13.45 10.31
C CYS A 73 -3.54 14.38 10.25
N PHE A 74 -3.68 15.19 9.20
CA PHE A 74 -4.87 16.03 9.00
C PHE A 74 -6.14 15.20 8.86
N PHE A 75 -6.10 14.12 8.08
CA PHE A 75 -7.23 13.20 7.95
C PHE A 75 -7.61 12.58 9.30
N MET A 76 -6.64 12.14 10.10
CA MET A 76 -6.87 11.60 11.43
C MET A 76 -7.51 12.63 12.36
N ILE A 77 -7.05 13.89 12.34
CA ILE A 77 -7.66 14.98 13.12
C ILE A 77 -9.13 15.17 12.73
N VAL A 78 -9.43 15.26 11.44
CA VAL A 78 -10.81 15.41 10.95
C VAL A 78 -11.67 14.21 11.34
N TYR A 79 -11.11 13.00 11.20
CA TYR A 79 -11.81 11.76 11.53
C TYR A 79 -12.14 11.65 13.03
N PHE A 80 -11.19 11.97 13.91
CA PHE A 80 -11.40 11.94 15.36
C PHE A 80 -12.23 13.13 15.87
N SER A 81 -12.13 14.28 15.21
CA SER A 81 -12.93 15.46 15.54
C SER A 81 -14.38 15.31 15.10
N LYS A 82 -14.71 14.35 14.25
CA LYS A 82 -16.09 14.09 13.84
C LYS A 82 -16.87 13.63 15.08
N PRO A 83 -17.84 14.43 15.55
CA PRO A 83 -18.72 13.98 16.62
C PRO A 83 -19.55 12.84 16.03
N TRP A 84 -19.43 11.66 16.65
CA TRP A 84 -20.37 10.56 16.42
C TRP A 84 -21.69 10.89 17.11
#